data_AF-A0A3B0VCY8-F1
#
_entry.id   AF-A0A3B0VCY8-F1
#
_cell.length_a   1.000
_cell.length_b   1.000
_cell.length_c   1.000
_cell.angle_alpha   90.00
_cell.angle_beta   90.00
_cell.angle_gamma   90.00
#
_symmetry.space_group_name_H-M   'P 1'
#
loop_
_entity.id
_entity.type
_entity.pdbx_description
1 polymer ?
#
loop_
_entity_poly.entity_id
_entity_poly.type
_entity_poly.pdbx_seq_one_letter_code
_entity_poly.pdbx_strand_id
1 'polypeptide(L)'
;MDWHRRQPTWLLVTISFGLLLLLWQLMVYLGGYDKFILPGPLDVVRQLGVVLADGRLLRHTLITISEVLPGLLLGFLLALPLGYLLAKSPLAERLISPYLIASQAIPVIAIAPLLTIWISSTYWARVLVAVL
;
A
#
# COMPACT_ATOMS: atom_id res chain seq x y z
N MET A 1 -2.39 36.61 -31.71
CA MET A 1 -1.51 35.66 -32.43
C MET A 1 -1.67 34.33 -31.73
N ASP A 2 -2.67 33.56 -32.16
CA ASP A 2 -3.24 32.46 -31.39
C ASP A 2 -2.46 31.17 -31.66
N TRP A 3 -1.49 30.88 -30.77
CA TRP A 3 -0.61 29.72 -30.88
C TRP A 3 -1.11 28.46 -30.14
N HIS A 4 -2.26 28.53 -29.46
CA HIS A 4 -2.90 27.41 -28.76
C HIS A 4 -3.65 26.45 -29.71
N ARG A 5 -3.04 26.10 -30.86
CA ARG A 5 -3.59 25.08 -31.77
C ARG A 5 -3.26 23.68 -31.25
N ARG A 6 -4.23 23.08 -30.56
CA ARG A 6 -4.63 21.66 -30.67
C ARG A 6 -3.49 20.63 -30.81
N GLN A 7 -2.46 20.69 -29.96
CA GLN A 7 -1.69 19.46 -29.73
C GLN A 7 -2.55 18.56 -28.85
N PRO A 8 -2.96 17.38 -29.32
CA PRO A 8 -3.63 16.42 -28.46
C PRO A 8 -2.66 16.02 -27.35
N THR A 9 -2.82 16.59 -26.16
CA THR A 9 -1.97 16.33 -24.99
C THR A 9 -1.86 14.82 -24.71
N TRP A 10 -2.89 14.05 -25.06
CA TRP A 10 -2.90 12.59 -24.97
C TRP A 10 -1.82 11.92 -25.84
N LEU A 11 -1.54 12.41 -27.06
CA LEU A 11 -0.49 11.85 -27.92
C LEU A 11 0.90 12.07 -27.30
N LEU A 12 1.16 13.26 -26.77
CA LEU A 12 2.43 13.55 -26.10
C LEU A 12 2.63 12.63 -24.88
N VAL A 13 1.58 12.42 -24.07
CA VAL A 13 1.62 11.52 -22.92
C VAL A 13 1.87 10.08 -23.35
N THR A 14 1.12 9.55 -24.33
CA THR A 14 1.31 8.18 -24.82
C THR A 14 2.71 7.96 -25.39
N ILE A 15 3.24 8.92 -26.17
CA ILE A 15 4.59 8.83 -26.72
C ILE A 15 5.64 8.85 -25.61
N SER A 16 5.52 9.77 -24.65
CA SER A 16 6.46 9.85 -23.51
C SER A 16 6.47 8.56 -22.69
N PHE A 17 5.29 7.97 -22.46
CA PHE A 17 5.14 6.73 -21.71
C PHE A 17 5.70 5.54 -22.48
N GLY A 18 5.43 5.45 -23.79
CA GLY A 18 6.01 4.42 -24.66
C GLY A 18 7.55 4.52 -24.72
N LEU A 19 8.08 5.74 -24.80
CA LEU A 19 9.52 5.99 -24.77
C LEU A 19 10.13 5.53 -23.44
N LEU A 20 9.51 5.86 -22.31
CA LEU A 20 9.91 5.39 -20.98
C LEU A 20 9.99 3.85 -20.91
N LEU A 21 8.95 3.16 -21.39
CA LEU A 21 8.92 1.69 -21.41
C LEU A 21 10.02 1.10 -22.29
N LEU A 22 10.29 1.72 -23.44
CA LEU A 22 11.33 1.28 -24.36
C LEU A 22 12.72 1.47 -23.74
N LEU A 23 12.99 2.62 -23.14
CA LEU A 23 14.23 2.88 -22.40
C LEU A 23 14.39 1.88 -21.25
N TRP A 24 13.34 1.62 -20.47
CA TRP A 24 13.39 0.63 -19.39
C TRP A 24 13.70 -0.78 -19.91
N GLN A 25 13.03 -1.24 -20.97
CA GLN A 25 13.29 -2.54 -21.59
C GLN A 25 14.72 -2.62 -22.13
N LEU A 26 15.23 -1.54 -22.74
CA LEU A 26 16.59 -1.48 -23.28
C LEU A 26 17.64 -1.48 -22.17
N MET A 27 17.40 -0.76 -21.06
CA MET A 27 18.28 -0.77 -19.89
C MET A 27 18.39 -2.15 -19.26
N VAL A 28 17.28 -2.87 -19.12
CA VAL A 28 17.29 -4.25 -18.60
C VAL A 28 18.02 -5.19 -19.55
N TYR A 29 17.76 -5.09 -20.86
CA TYR A 29 18.37 -5.95 -21.86
C TYR A 29 19.88 -5.73 -22.01
N LEU A 30 20.33 -4.47 -22.09
CA LEU A 30 21.75 -4.13 -22.24
C LEU A 30 22.53 -4.27 -20.93
N GLY A 31 21.88 -4.03 -19.79
CA GLY A 31 22.52 -4.10 -18.47
C GLY A 31 22.77 -5.51 -17.95
N GLY A 32 22.16 -6.53 -18.58
CA GLY A 32 22.37 -7.94 -18.19
C GLY A 32 21.92 -8.27 -16.76
N TYR A 33 21.01 -7.46 -16.20
CA TYR A 33 20.54 -7.64 -14.83
C TYR A 33 19.72 -8.92 -14.69
N ASP A 34 19.87 -9.60 -13.54
CA ASP A 34 19.00 -10.71 -13.20
C ASP A 34 17.54 -10.27 -13.14
N LYS A 35 16.65 -11.06 -13.74
CA LYS A 35 15.20 -10.79 -13.80
C LYS A 35 14.54 -10.63 -12.43
N PHE A 36 15.19 -11.13 -11.37
CA PHE A 36 14.75 -10.97 -10.00
C PHE A 36 14.99 -9.55 -9.46
N ILE A 37 16.06 -8.88 -9.91
CA ILE A 37 16.44 -7.55 -9.44
C ILE A 37 15.70 -6.48 -10.25
N LEU A 38 15.66 -6.64 -11.57
CA LEU A 38 14.98 -5.68 -12.45
C LEU A 38 14.35 -6.40 -13.64
N PRO A 39 13.11 -6.91 -13.51
CA PRO A 39 12.39 -7.48 -14.64
C PRO A 39 12.08 -6.39 -15.67
N GLY A 40 12.16 -6.74 -16.96
CA GLY A 40 11.75 -5.83 -18.03
C GLY A 40 10.22 -5.67 -18.05
N PRO A 41 9.69 -4.58 -18.63
CA PRO A 41 8.25 -4.35 -18.74
C PRO A 41 7.52 -5.51 -19.43
N LEU A 42 8.15 -6.18 -20.40
CA LEU A 42 7.57 -7.36 -21.06
C LEU A 42 7.47 -8.57 -20.11
N ASP A 43 8.48 -8.79 -19.25
CA ASP A 43 8.45 -9.86 -18.25
C ASP A 43 7.34 -9.58 -17.21
N VAL A 44 7.14 -8.31 -16.83
CA VAL A 44 6.04 -7.90 -15.93
C VAL A 44 4.67 -8.21 -16.54
N VAL A 45 4.42 -7.85 -17.80
CA VAL A 45 3.13 -8.12 -18.46
C VAL A 45 2.89 -9.63 -18.62
N ARG A 46 3.92 -10.41 -18.95
CA ARG A 46 3.82 -11.87 -19.00
C ARG A 46 3.47 -12.46 -17.64
N GLN A 47 4.18 -12.04 -16.59
CA GLN A 47 3.94 -12.50 -15.23
C GLN A 47 2.55 -12.11 -14.74
N LEU A 48 2.07 -10.91 -15.09
CA LEU A 48 0.71 -10.46 -14.81
C LEU A 48 -0.31 -11.45 -15.40
N GLY A 49 -0.18 -11.82 -16.68
CA GLY A 49 -1.05 -12.80 -17.33
C GLY A 49 -1.07 -14.16 -16.62
N VAL A 50 0.10 -14.65 -16.21
CA VAL A 50 0.24 -15.92 -15.44
C VAL A 50 -0.46 -15.83 -14.09
N VAL A 51 -0.21 -14.76 -13.32
CA VAL A 51 -0.75 -14.62 -11.96
C VAL A 51 -2.27 -14.38 -11.97
N LEU A 52 -2.81 -13.75 -13.01
CA LEU A 52 -4.26 -13.66 -13.23
C LEU A 52 -4.86 -15.02 -13.59
N ALA A 53 -4.27 -15.75 -14.55
CA ALA A 53 -4.77 -17.05 -14.99
C ALA A 53 -4.76 -18.10 -13.86
N ASP A 54 -3.73 -18.09 -13.02
CA ASP A 54 -3.60 -18.99 -11.87
C ASP A 54 -4.49 -18.60 -10.69
N GLY A 55 -5.23 -17.49 -10.77
CA GLY A 55 -6.08 -16.96 -9.69
C GLY A 55 -5.31 -16.49 -8.45
N ARG A 56 -3.97 -16.49 -8.49
CA ARG A 56 -3.10 -16.07 -7.37
C ARG A 56 -3.33 -14.61 -7.01
N LEU A 57 -3.50 -13.74 -8.02
CA LEU A 57 -3.80 -12.32 -7.78
C LEU A 57 -5.06 -12.19 -6.92
N LEU A 58 -6.16 -12.79 -7.39
CA LEU A 58 -7.45 -12.74 -6.71
C LEU A 58 -7.37 -13.33 -5.30
N ARG A 59 -6.71 -14.48 -5.14
CA ARG A 59 -6.55 -15.13 -3.84
C ARG A 59 -5.80 -14.23 -2.85
N HIS A 60 -4.66 -13.66 -3.24
CA HIS A 60 -3.89 -12.79 -2.36
C HIS A 60 -4.64 -11.49 -2.04
N THR A 61 -5.33 -10.90 -3.02
CA THR A 61 -6.19 -9.74 -2.81
C THR A 61 -7.30 -10.04 -1.79
N LEU A 62 -7.98 -11.18 -1.93
CA LEU A 62 -9.04 -11.59 -0.99
C LEU A 62 -8.50 -11.83 0.43
N ILE A 63 -7.30 -12.42 0.56
CA ILE A 63 -6.65 -12.57 1.86
C ILE A 63 -6.36 -11.21 2.48
N THR A 64 -5.77 -10.27 1.74
CA THR A 64 -5.51 -8.92 2.25
C THR A 64 -6.80 -8.21 2.64
N ILE A 65 -7.87 -8.31 1.84
CA ILE A 65 -9.18 -7.75 2.19
C ILE A 65 -9.71 -8.38 3.48
N SER A 66 -9.58 -9.71 3.63
CA SER A 66 -10.04 -10.41 4.83
C SER A 66 -9.25 -10.03 6.09
N GLU A 67 -8.00 -9.57 5.95
CA GLU A 67 -7.18 -9.07 7.06
C GLU A 67 -7.49 -7.59 7.37
N VAL A 68 -7.62 -6.75 6.35
CA VAL A 68 -7.82 -5.30 6.49
C VAL A 68 -9.23 -4.94 6.96
N LEU A 69 -10.26 -5.63 6.47
CA LEU A 69 -11.65 -5.29 6.79
C LEU A 69 -11.97 -5.40 8.29
N PRO A 70 -11.66 -6.51 8.99
CA PRO A 70 -11.83 -6.59 10.44
C PRO A 70 -10.91 -5.62 11.19
N GLY A 71 -9.67 -5.37 10.71
CA GLY A 71 -8.77 -4.39 11.32
C GLY A 71 -9.34 -2.99 11.28
N LEU A 72 -9.87 -2.57 10.12
CA LEU A 72 -10.55 -1.29 9.93
C LEU A 72 -11.79 -1.18 10.81
N LEU A 73 -12.62 -2.22 10.89
CA LEU A 73 -13.82 -2.24 11.72
C LEU A 73 -13.47 -2.08 13.20
N LEU A 74 -12.49 -2.84 13.70
CA LEU A 74 -12.03 -2.74 15.09
C LEU A 74 -11.41 -1.38 15.38
N GLY A 75 -10.55 -0.88 14.49
CA GLY A 75 -9.94 0.45 14.60
C GLY A 75 -11.00 1.55 14.64
N PHE A 76 -12.00 1.49 13.76
CA PHE A 76 -13.11 2.44 13.73
C PHE A 76 -13.96 2.39 15.02
N LEU A 77 -14.30 1.20 15.50
CA LEU A 77 -15.08 1.02 16.74
C LEU A 77 -14.35 1.53 17.98
N LEU A 78 -13.01 1.54 17.98
CA LEU A 78 -12.19 2.08 19.07
C LEU A 78 -11.95 3.59 18.91
N ALA A 79 -11.63 4.02 17.69
CA ALA A 79 -11.29 5.41 17.38
C ALA A 79 -12.50 6.35 17.51
N LEU A 80 -13.72 5.90 17.15
CA LEU A 80 -14.91 6.74 17.26
C LEU A 80 -15.24 7.16 18.70
N PRO A 81 -15.37 6.24 19.68
CA PRO A 81 -15.61 6.62 21.08
C PRO A 81 -14.47 7.44 21.66
N LEU A 82 -13.21 7.09 21.35
CA LEU A 82 -12.06 7.85 21.81
C LEU A 82 -12.06 9.27 21.25
N GLY A 83 -12.25 9.43 19.94
CA GLY A 83 -12.36 10.73 19.27
C GLY A 83 -13.50 11.57 19.83
N TYR A 84 -14.67 10.96 20.08
CA TYR A 84 -15.79 11.63 20.72
C TYR A 84 -15.46 12.09 22.16
N LEU A 85 -14.80 11.24 22.95
CA LEU A 85 -14.40 11.56 24.32
C LEU A 85 -13.41 12.73 24.36
N LEU A 86 -12.42 12.73 23.46
CA LEU A 86 -11.43 13.78 23.33
C LEU A 86 -12.09 15.10 22.89
N ALA A 87 -13.01 15.05 21.92
CA ALA A 87 -13.72 16.23 21.45
C ALA A 87 -14.62 16.86 22.53
N LYS A 88 -15.16 16.06 23.45
CA LYS A 88 -16.08 16.54 24.50
C LYS A 88 -15.35 17.07 25.74
N SER A 89 -14.15 16.57 26.04
CA SER A 89 -13.46 16.83 27.31
C SER A 89 -12.03 17.35 27.10
N PRO A 90 -11.77 18.64 27.40
CA PRO A 90 -10.42 19.22 27.33
C PRO A 90 -9.42 18.51 28.25
N LEU A 91 -9.87 17.90 29.34
CA LEU A 91 -9.02 17.12 30.24
C LEU A 91 -8.64 15.77 29.62
N ALA A 92 -9.59 15.08 28.98
CA ALA A 92 -9.30 13.83 28.27
C ALA A 92 -8.36 14.08 27.09
N GLU A 93 -8.57 15.17 26.34
CA GLU A 93 -7.68 15.60 25.26
C GLU A 93 -6.24 15.80 25.77
N ARG A 94 -6.03 16.57 26.84
CA ARG A 94 -4.69 16.83 27.38
C ARG A 94 -3.99 15.59 27.93
N LEU A 95 -4.75 14.65 28.50
CA LEU A 95 -4.18 13.43 29.08
C LEU A 95 -3.90 12.35 28.03
N ILE A 96 -4.76 12.18 27.04
CA ILE A 96 -4.72 11.05 26.10
C ILE A 96 -3.93 11.38 24.83
N SER A 97 -4.03 12.62 24.32
CA SER A 97 -3.34 13.06 23.10
C SER A 97 -1.83 12.77 23.07
N PRO A 98 -1.03 13.02 24.14
CA PRO A 98 0.40 12.72 24.08
C PRO A 98 0.69 11.22 23.85
N TYR A 99 -0.12 10.33 24.41
CA TYR A 99 0.04 8.88 24.20
C TYR A 99 -0.43 8.45 22.81
N LEU A 100 -1.49 9.05 22.28
CA LEU A 100 -1.94 8.79 20.90
C LEU A 100 -0.87 9.20 19.89
N ILE A 101 -0.31 10.41 20.05
CA ILE A 101 0.75 10.92 19.18
C ILE A 101 2.01 10.05 19.31
N ALA A 102 2.38 9.64 20.52
CA ALA A 102 3.52 8.76 20.74
C ALA A 102 3.31 7.39 20.08
N SER A 103 2.11 6.82 20.14
CA SER A 103 1.77 5.55 19.48
C SER A 103 1.93 5.65 17.96
N GLN A 104 1.48 6.75 17.36
CA GLN A 104 1.56 6.99 15.91
C GLN A 104 2.99 7.28 15.42
N ALA A 105 3.93 7.58 16.33
CA ALA A 105 5.33 7.74 15.99
C ALA A 105 6.09 6.40 15.86
N ILE A 106 5.52 5.30 16.38
CA ILE A 106 6.17 3.99 16.33
C ILE A 106 5.99 3.40 14.92
N PRO A 107 7.08 3.04 14.22
CA PRO A 107 6.97 2.49 12.87
C PRO A 107 6.39 1.08 12.92
N VAL A 108 5.41 0.81 12.04
CA VAL A 108 4.70 -0.48 11.95
C VAL A 108 5.66 -1.67 11.80
N ILE A 109 6.76 -1.50 11.05
CA ILE A 109 7.76 -2.56 10.86
C ILE A 109 8.43 -3.01 12.17
N ALA A 110 8.47 -2.16 13.20
CA ALA A 110 9.00 -2.51 14.51
C ALA A 110 7.97 -3.26 15.38
N ILE A 111 6.67 -2.95 15.24
CA ILE A 111 5.59 -3.57 16.03
C ILE A 111 5.16 -4.93 15.46
N ALA A 112 5.15 -5.08 14.13
CA ALA A 112 4.64 -6.28 13.47
C ALA A 112 5.29 -7.59 13.96
N PRO A 113 6.62 -7.69 14.16
CA PRO A 113 7.25 -8.88 14.73
C PRO A 113 6.83 -9.16 16.18
N LEU A 114 6.70 -8.11 17.00
CA LEU A 114 6.26 -8.24 18.40
C LEU A 114 4.85 -8.81 18.48
N LEU A 115 3.92 -8.29 17.67
CA LEU A 115 2.56 -8.82 17.57
C LEU A 115 2.55 -10.28 17.11
N THR A 116 3.40 -10.65 16.16
CA THR A 116 3.51 -12.04 15.67
C THR A 116 4.03 -13.00 16.75
N ILE A 117 4.87 -12.51 17.68
CA ILE A 117 5.38 -13.32 18.80
C ILE A 117 4.34 -13.42 19.92
N TRP A 118 3.67 -12.32 20.24
CA TRP A 118 2.66 -12.28 21.32
C TRP A 118 1.38 -13.01 20.94
N ILE A 119 1.00 -12.96 19.67
CA ILE A 119 -0.23 -13.55 19.16
C ILE A 119 0.13 -14.81 18.39
N SER A 120 -0.30 -15.96 18.91
CA SER A 120 -0.05 -17.27 18.29
C SER A 120 -0.64 -17.41 16.87
N SER A 121 -1.65 -16.60 16.53
CA SER A 121 -2.27 -16.61 15.20
C SER A 121 -1.72 -15.52 14.29
N THR A 122 -1.06 -15.94 13.20
CA THR A 122 -0.55 -15.04 12.14
C THR A 122 -1.65 -14.17 11.53
N TYR A 123 -2.86 -14.70 11.39
CA TYR A 123 -4.00 -13.94 10.88
C TYR A 123 -4.35 -12.78 11.83
N TRP A 124 -4.54 -13.05 13.12
CA TRP A 124 -4.87 -12.01 14.10
C TRP A 124 -3.74 -11.00 14.29
N ALA A 125 -2.48 -11.41 14.17
CA ALA A 125 -1.35 -10.49 14.18
C ALA A 125 -1.45 -9.45 13.04
N ARG A 126 -1.77 -9.88 11.81
CA ARG A 126 -1.94 -8.97 10.66
C ARG A 126 -3.17 -8.07 10.78
N VAL A 127 -4.27 -8.62 11.29
CA VAL A 127 -5.49 -7.84 11.58
C VAL A 127 -5.17 -6.73 12.58
N LEU A 128 -4.43 -7.01 13.65
CA LEU A 128 -4.06 -6.02 14.66
C LEU A 128 -3.04 -5.01 14.15
N VAL A 129 -2.15 -5.41 13.23
CA VAL A 129 -1.32 -4.44 12.48
C VAL A 129 -2.19 -3.46 11.69
N ALA A 130 -3.30 -3.92 11.10
CA ALA A 130 -4.22 -3.05 10.37
C ALA A 130 -5.11 -2.16 11.28
N VAL A 131 -5.15 -2.42 12.60
CA VAL A 131 -5.85 -1.58 13.59
C VAL A 131 -5.04 -0.35 13.99
N LEU A 132 -3.71 -0.48 13.97
CA LEU A 132 -2.74 0.49 14.49
C LEU A 132 -2.60 1.75 13.62
#